data_AF-A0A2G4HN01-F1
#
_entry.id   AF-A0A2G4HN01-F1
#
_cell.length_a   1.000
_cell.length_b   1.000
_cell.length_c   1.000
_cell.angle_alpha   90.00
_cell.angle_beta   90.00
_cell.angle_gamma   90.00
#
_symmetry.space_group_name_H-M   'P 1'
#
loop_
_entity.id
_entity.type
_entity.pdbx_description
1 polymer ?
#
loop_
_entity_poly.entity_id
_entity_poly.type
_entity_poly.pdbx_seq_one_letter_code
_entity_poly.pdbx_strand_id
1 'polypeptide(L)'
;MVSAPFPSSSLEPQDFVPEDLEAQAGLAGAVEQRAIERLLDANLDRAREGLRVIEDWCRFGLARPDLVSRTKDFRQRLGRCHQARYKLARHTATDPAAGMAHGAQAERQGAAAVVAANCGRVQEALRVLEEFGRGLSGALAGEAAAIRYGLYDLEVDVLRAAAGPGWRRQLLQQCQLYFVTSPVANLEAVVTAALEAGVRLVQYRAKGDSPAGGAPVTDQQRLADARALRQLCARHGALFLVNDRLDLALAVDADGVHLGQDDLPPAIARRLLGPDRLIGRSTNRLDQLHQAVADGCDYVGVGPVNATPTKPGRDPVGLDYVRQAAAASPIPFFAIGGIDASTLDGALAAGASRVAVVRAIIQADDAGAASAALLARLAQVRLDQPLLERPAQQ
;
A
#
# COMPACT_ATOMS: atom_id res chain seq x y z
N MET A 1 63.29 -56.66 -45.14
CA MET A 1 64.23 -56.21 -44.09
C MET A 1 64.54 -54.74 -44.34
N VAL A 2 64.01 -53.90 -43.44
CA VAL A 2 64.41 -52.55 -43.03
C VAL A 2 65.04 -51.60 -44.07
N SER A 3 64.30 -50.55 -44.43
CA SER A 3 64.86 -49.24 -44.76
C SER A 3 64.07 -48.19 -43.97
N ALA A 4 64.78 -47.37 -43.21
CA ALA A 4 64.24 -46.37 -42.27
C ALA A 4 63.80 -45.07 -42.98
N PRO A 5 62.89 -44.27 -42.37
CA PRO A 5 62.25 -43.13 -43.02
C PRO A 5 63.03 -41.81 -42.85
N PHE A 6 62.87 -40.90 -43.81
CA PHE A 6 63.23 -39.48 -43.70
C PHE A 6 62.14 -38.72 -42.93
N PRO A 7 62.46 -37.71 -42.09
CA PRO A 7 61.46 -36.97 -41.32
C PRO A 7 60.79 -35.89 -42.18
N SER A 8 59.44 -35.88 -42.18
CA SER A 8 58.63 -34.79 -42.71
C SER A 8 58.56 -33.65 -41.69
N SER A 9 59.00 -32.45 -42.07
CA SER A 9 58.76 -31.24 -41.28
C SER A 9 57.29 -30.83 -41.41
N SER A 10 56.53 -30.99 -40.34
CA SER A 10 55.21 -30.40 -40.17
C SER A 10 55.34 -29.33 -39.09
N LEU A 11 55.48 -28.07 -39.50
CA LEU A 11 55.30 -26.93 -38.60
C LEU A 11 53.80 -26.85 -38.31
N GLU A 12 53.39 -27.25 -37.10
CA GLU A 12 52.07 -26.87 -36.59
C GLU A 12 52.02 -25.35 -36.42
N PRO A 13 50.91 -24.67 -36.79
CA PRO A 13 50.72 -23.28 -36.43
C PRO A 13 50.57 -23.22 -34.92
N GLN A 14 51.60 -22.73 -34.23
CA GLN A 14 51.44 -22.30 -32.84
C GLN A 14 50.40 -21.18 -32.85
N ASP A 15 49.25 -21.42 -32.23
CA ASP A 15 48.27 -20.41 -31.87
C ASP A 15 48.94 -19.43 -30.91
N PHE A 16 49.64 -18.45 -31.48
CA PHE A 16 50.19 -17.31 -30.77
C PHE A 16 49.01 -16.38 -30.48
N VAL A 17 48.20 -16.72 -29.48
CA VAL A 17 47.43 -15.69 -28.78
C VAL A 17 48.50 -14.83 -28.09
N PRO A 18 48.69 -13.56 -28.48
CA PRO A 18 49.70 -12.73 -27.84
C PRO A 18 49.34 -12.65 -26.36
N GLU A 19 50.24 -13.05 -25.45
CA GLU A 19 50.09 -12.91 -24.00
C GLU A 19 49.61 -11.50 -23.60
N ASP A 20 49.95 -10.50 -24.42
CA ASP A 20 49.52 -9.11 -24.30
C ASP A 20 48.00 -8.89 -24.39
N LEU A 21 47.25 -9.66 -25.21
CA LEU A 21 45.79 -9.50 -25.34
C LEU A 21 45.03 -10.09 -24.16
N GLU A 22 45.48 -11.25 -23.64
CA GLU A 22 44.90 -11.83 -22.41
C GLU A 22 45.25 -10.99 -21.18
N ALA A 23 46.47 -10.45 -21.11
CA ALA A 23 46.86 -9.53 -20.05
C ALA A 23 46.07 -8.21 -20.11
N GLN A 24 45.83 -7.66 -21.29
CA GLN A 24 45.01 -6.45 -21.48
C GLN A 24 43.53 -6.70 -21.16
N ALA A 25 42.97 -7.84 -21.56
CA ALA A 25 41.61 -8.23 -21.21
C ALA A 25 41.45 -8.45 -19.70
N GLY A 26 42.44 -9.07 -19.05
CA GLY A 26 42.48 -9.22 -17.59
C GLY A 26 42.58 -7.88 -16.86
N LEU A 27 43.38 -6.95 -17.37
CA LEU A 27 43.50 -5.60 -16.82
C LEU A 27 42.20 -4.79 -16.99
N ALA A 28 41.56 -4.88 -18.17
CA ALA A 28 40.28 -4.23 -18.44
C ALA A 28 39.17 -4.77 -17.54
N GLY A 29 39.08 -6.09 -17.36
CA GLY A 29 38.14 -6.73 -16.44
C GLY A 29 38.38 -6.34 -14.98
N ALA A 30 39.64 -6.22 -14.54
CA ALA A 30 39.96 -5.76 -13.19
C ALA A 30 39.59 -4.29 -12.95
N VAL A 31 39.75 -3.42 -13.96
CA VAL A 31 39.34 -2.02 -13.90
C VAL A 31 37.82 -1.89 -13.83
N GLU A 32 37.09 -2.62 -14.68
CA GLU A 32 35.62 -2.67 -14.68
C GLU A 32 35.10 -3.19 -13.33
N GLN A 33 35.65 -4.29 -12.85
CA GLN A 33 35.32 -4.88 -11.55
C GLN A 33 35.46 -3.85 -10.42
N ARG A 34 36.58 -3.13 -10.38
CA ARG A 34 36.84 -2.10 -9.37
C ARG A 34 35.89 -0.90 -9.50
N ALA A 35 35.46 -0.55 -10.72
CA ALA A 35 34.45 0.48 -10.94
C ALA A 35 33.07 0.05 -10.42
N ILE A 36 32.68 -1.22 -10.65
CA ILE A 36 31.43 -1.76 -10.11
C ILE A 36 31.48 -1.77 -8.57
N GLU A 37 32.58 -2.20 -7.96
CA GLU A 37 32.72 -2.21 -6.49
C GLU A 37 32.62 -0.81 -5.87
N ARG A 38 33.14 0.22 -6.54
CA ARG A 38 32.95 1.64 -6.15
C ARG A 38 31.48 2.06 -6.23
N LEU A 39 30.82 1.68 -7.32
CA LEU A 39 29.39 1.96 -7.52
C LEU A 39 28.54 1.29 -6.44
N LEU A 40 28.86 0.05 -6.06
CA LEU A 40 28.17 -0.66 -4.97
C LEU A 40 28.43 0.00 -3.61
N ASP A 41 29.67 0.41 -3.30
CA ASP A 41 30.01 1.13 -2.06
C ASP A 41 29.19 2.43 -1.93
N ALA A 42 29.21 3.26 -2.98
CA ALA A 42 28.51 4.55 -2.97
C ALA A 42 27.00 4.39 -2.80
N ASN A 43 26.37 3.41 -3.46
CA ASN A 43 24.93 3.22 -3.37
C ASN A 43 24.50 2.52 -2.06
N LEU A 44 25.34 1.67 -1.48
CA LEU A 44 25.11 1.13 -0.13
C LEU A 44 25.10 2.23 0.92
N ASP A 45 26.06 3.16 0.85
CA ASP A 45 26.10 4.31 1.76
C ASP A 45 24.90 5.25 1.54
N ARG A 46 24.61 5.65 0.29
CA ARG A 46 23.45 6.50 -0.03
C ARG A 46 22.13 5.91 0.46
N ALA A 47 21.92 4.60 0.24
CA ALA A 47 20.71 3.93 0.71
C ALA A 47 20.62 3.94 2.25
N ARG A 48 21.73 3.64 2.95
CA ARG A 48 21.76 3.60 4.42
C ARG A 48 21.64 4.97 5.07
N GLU A 49 22.18 6.02 4.44
CA GLU A 49 22.05 7.41 4.86
C GLU A 49 20.63 7.94 4.63
N GLY A 50 20.05 7.71 3.46
CA GLY A 50 18.67 8.11 3.19
C GLY A 50 17.69 7.43 4.15
N LEU A 51 17.87 6.13 4.42
CA LEU A 51 17.10 5.42 5.44
C LEU A 51 17.33 5.98 6.86
N ARG A 52 18.53 6.51 7.16
CA ARG A 52 18.79 7.13 8.47
C ARG A 52 17.96 8.39 8.65
N VAL A 53 17.86 9.23 7.62
CA VAL A 53 17.03 10.43 7.65
C VAL A 53 15.57 10.08 7.93
N ILE A 54 15.05 9.05 7.25
CA ILE A 54 13.69 8.56 7.45
C ILE A 54 13.51 8.01 8.89
N GLU A 55 14.47 7.20 9.38
CA GLU A 55 14.46 6.66 10.73
C GLU A 55 14.41 7.75 11.81
N ASP A 56 15.25 8.78 11.69
CA ASP A 56 15.31 9.88 12.66
C ASP A 56 14.01 10.72 12.61
N TRP A 57 13.40 10.91 11.44
CA TRP A 57 12.06 11.52 11.37
C TRP A 57 10.99 10.64 12.03
N CYS A 58 10.98 9.32 11.78
CA CYS A 58 10.08 8.39 12.44
C CYS A 58 10.25 8.40 13.97
N ARG A 59 11.47 8.56 14.45
CA ARG A 59 11.81 8.59 15.87
C ARG A 59 11.42 9.90 16.53
N PHE A 60 11.88 11.02 15.99
CA PHE A 60 11.81 12.33 16.65
C PHE A 60 10.63 13.16 16.17
N GLY A 61 10.28 13.07 14.88
CA GLY A 61 9.15 13.80 14.30
C GLY A 61 7.81 13.10 14.55
N LEU A 62 7.78 11.77 14.39
CA LEU A 62 6.53 11.00 14.45
C LEU A 62 6.34 10.20 15.74
N ALA A 63 7.40 9.98 16.52
CA ALA A 63 7.40 9.12 17.71
C ALA A 63 6.80 7.72 17.46
N ARG A 64 7.09 7.10 16.30
CA ARG A 64 6.54 5.80 15.87
C ARG A 64 7.58 4.67 15.96
N PRO A 65 7.62 3.90 17.07
CA PRO A 65 8.65 2.88 17.30
C PRO A 65 8.59 1.70 16.32
N ASP A 66 7.41 1.41 15.77
CA ASP A 66 7.20 0.40 14.74
C ASP A 66 7.89 0.80 13.41
N LEU A 67 7.78 2.07 13.00
CA LEU A 67 8.44 2.60 11.80
C LEU A 67 9.96 2.72 11.99
N VAL A 68 10.40 3.07 13.21
CA VAL A 68 11.82 3.06 13.59
C VAL A 68 12.40 1.65 13.48
N SER A 69 11.67 0.64 13.94
CA SER A 69 12.13 -0.75 13.89
C SER A 69 12.31 -1.24 12.44
N ARG A 70 11.36 -0.89 11.55
CA ARG A 70 11.43 -1.24 10.11
C ARG A 70 12.58 -0.54 9.38
N THR A 71 12.72 0.78 9.53
CA THR A 71 13.84 1.54 8.94
C THR A 71 15.19 1.03 9.43
N LYS A 72 15.30 0.74 10.74
CA LYS A 72 16.51 0.18 11.34
C LYS A 72 16.83 -1.22 10.79
N ASP A 73 15.84 -2.10 10.63
CA ASP A 73 16.03 -3.42 10.04
C ASP A 73 16.60 -3.34 8.62
N PHE A 74 16.00 -2.52 7.75
CA PHE A 74 16.50 -2.30 6.38
C PHE A 74 17.95 -1.82 6.38
N ARG A 75 18.30 -0.85 7.23
CA ARG A 75 19.68 -0.35 7.36
C ARG A 75 20.67 -1.41 7.83
N GLN A 76 20.26 -2.28 8.75
CA GLN A 76 21.11 -3.35 9.27
C GLN A 76 21.32 -4.44 8.23
N ARG A 77 20.27 -4.82 7.50
CA ARG A 77 20.35 -5.78 6.39
C ARG A 77 21.29 -5.30 5.30
N LEU A 78 21.14 -4.07 4.82
CA LEU A 78 22.10 -3.47 3.86
C LEU A 78 23.52 -3.39 4.43
N GLY A 79 23.66 -3.04 5.71
CA GLY A 79 24.96 -2.98 6.38
C GLY A 79 25.70 -4.33 6.39
N ARG A 80 24.98 -5.45 6.52
CA ARG A 80 25.57 -6.80 6.43
C ARG A 80 26.07 -7.13 5.02
N CYS A 81 25.47 -6.55 3.99
CA CYS A 81 25.92 -6.70 2.61
C CYS A 81 27.11 -5.79 2.26
N HIS A 82 27.50 -4.86 3.13
CA HIS A 82 28.58 -3.89 2.88
C HIS A 82 29.97 -4.48 3.16
N GLN A 83 30.42 -5.33 2.24
CA GLN A 83 31.68 -6.06 2.33
C GLN A 83 32.90 -5.15 2.29
N ALA A 84 34.01 -5.60 2.88
CA ALA A 84 35.26 -4.87 2.92
C ALA A 84 35.81 -4.52 1.53
N ARG A 85 35.64 -5.39 0.53
CA ARG A 85 36.08 -5.14 -0.86
C ARG A 85 35.49 -3.87 -1.46
N TYR A 86 34.20 -3.61 -1.20
CA TYR A 86 33.53 -2.39 -1.68
C TYR A 86 34.13 -1.15 -1.01
N LYS A 87 34.35 -1.22 0.31
CA LYS A 87 34.96 -0.13 1.08
C LYS A 87 36.40 0.16 0.64
N LEU A 88 37.17 -0.86 0.29
CA LEU A 88 38.53 -0.72 -0.21
C LEU A 88 38.58 -0.17 -1.65
N ALA A 89 37.51 -0.33 -2.42
CA ALA A 89 37.39 0.25 -3.75
C ALA A 89 37.12 1.77 -3.70
N ARG A 90 36.60 2.28 -2.57
CA ARG A 90 36.25 3.69 -2.33
C ARG A 90 37.36 4.64 -2.77
N HIS A 91 36.98 5.68 -3.51
CA HIS A 91 37.92 6.70 -3.97
C HIS A 91 37.25 8.08 -4.06
N THR A 92 37.09 8.74 -2.92
CA THR A 92 36.40 10.04 -2.81
C THR A 92 37.20 11.20 -3.40
N ALA A 93 38.54 11.12 -3.41
CA ALA A 93 39.42 12.20 -3.84
C ALA A 93 39.36 12.50 -5.36
N THR A 94 38.79 11.58 -6.14
CA THR A 94 38.69 11.73 -7.61
C THR A 94 37.26 11.48 -8.10
N ASP A 95 36.26 11.57 -7.24
CA ASP A 95 34.87 11.50 -7.69
C ASP A 95 34.53 12.81 -8.41
N PRO A 96 34.37 12.81 -9.74
CA PRO A 96 34.12 14.03 -10.49
C PRO A 96 32.76 14.66 -10.13
N ALA A 97 31.86 13.92 -9.47
CA ALA A 97 30.56 14.40 -9.03
C ALA A 97 30.52 14.85 -7.55
N ALA A 98 31.65 14.82 -6.84
CA ALA A 98 31.70 15.27 -5.44
C ALA A 98 31.27 16.74 -5.32
N GLY A 99 30.30 17.01 -4.45
CA GLY A 99 29.77 18.37 -4.23
C GLY A 99 28.75 18.85 -5.26
N MET A 100 28.37 18.05 -6.26
CA MET A 100 27.27 18.40 -7.15
C MET A 100 25.93 18.30 -6.42
N ALA A 101 25.32 19.45 -6.15
CA ALA A 101 23.95 19.56 -5.66
C ALA A 101 23.02 20.04 -6.78
N HIS A 102 21.81 19.48 -6.82
CA HIS A 102 20.77 19.95 -7.74
C HIS A 102 19.96 21.07 -7.07
N GLY A 103 19.67 22.17 -7.79
CA GLY A 103 18.95 23.34 -7.26
C GLY A 103 17.61 23.01 -6.59
N ALA A 104 16.88 22.02 -7.11
CA ALA A 104 15.65 21.49 -6.53
C ALA A 104 15.79 20.93 -5.09
N GLN A 105 17.01 20.70 -4.58
CA GLN A 105 17.23 20.37 -3.17
C GLN A 105 16.89 21.55 -2.24
N ALA A 106 17.07 22.80 -2.70
CA ALA A 106 16.79 24.01 -1.92
C ALA A 106 15.30 24.34 -1.82
N GLU A 107 14.47 23.79 -2.72
CA GLU A 107 13.02 24.05 -2.77
C GLU A 107 12.20 23.16 -1.82
N ARG A 108 12.84 22.19 -1.15
CA ARG A 108 12.14 21.23 -0.29
C ARG A 108 11.73 21.88 1.02
N GLN A 109 10.47 22.25 1.13
CA GLN A 109 9.89 22.80 2.35
C GLN A 109 9.12 21.73 3.12
N GLY A 110 9.42 21.59 4.41
CA GLY A 110 8.69 20.72 5.33
C GLY A 110 9.15 19.25 5.35
N ALA A 111 8.83 18.56 6.45
CA ALA A 111 9.33 17.21 6.72
C ALA A 111 8.82 16.16 5.71
N ALA A 112 7.57 16.28 5.22
CA ALA A 112 7.01 15.35 4.25
C ALA A 112 7.78 15.35 2.91
N ALA A 113 8.14 16.54 2.40
CA ALA A 113 8.94 16.67 1.18
C ALA A 113 10.37 16.11 1.38
N VAL A 114 10.95 16.30 2.56
CA VAL A 114 12.25 15.72 2.91
C VAL A 114 12.18 14.19 2.96
N VAL A 115 11.15 13.62 3.60
CA VAL A 115 10.96 12.16 3.66
C VAL A 115 10.79 11.58 2.25
N ALA A 116 9.86 12.10 1.44
CA ALA A 116 9.62 11.61 0.08
C ALA A 116 10.89 11.66 -0.78
N ALA A 117 11.65 12.76 -0.71
CA ALA A 117 12.91 12.88 -1.44
C ALA A 117 14.02 11.94 -0.95
N ASN A 118 14.00 11.53 0.32
CA ASN A 118 14.92 10.50 0.82
C ASN A 118 14.44 9.11 0.41
N CYS A 119 13.14 8.82 0.45
CA CYS A 119 12.57 7.56 -0.06
C CYS A 119 12.96 7.34 -1.52
N GLY A 120 12.76 8.34 -2.40
CA GLY A 120 13.16 8.27 -3.81
C GLY A 120 14.65 7.96 -4.00
N ARG A 121 15.54 8.69 -3.31
CA ARG A 121 16.99 8.45 -3.40
C ARG A 121 17.40 7.06 -2.91
N VAL A 122 16.77 6.56 -1.87
CA VAL A 122 17.02 5.19 -1.39
C VAL A 122 16.53 4.18 -2.43
N GLN A 123 15.36 4.38 -3.04
CA GLN A 123 14.85 3.50 -4.10
C GLN A 123 15.78 3.46 -5.32
N GLU A 124 16.27 4.62 -5.77
CA GLU A 124 17.27 4.73 -6.85
C GLU A 124 18.55 3.97 -6.50
N ALA A 125 19.11 4.20 -5.31
CA ALA A 125 20.31 3.52 -4.84
C ALA A 125 20.11 2.00 -4.76
N LEU A 126 18.98 1.55 -4.21
CA LEU A 126 18.63 0.13 -4.15
C LEU A 126 18.47 -0.49 -5.54
N ARG A 127 17.95 0.26 -6.53
CA ARG A 127 17.85 -0.24 -7.90
C ARG A 127 19.23 -0.46 -8.50
N VAL A 128 20.17 0.45 -8.28
CA VAL A 128 21.56 0.29 -8.71
C VAL A 128 22.21 -0.94 -8.04
N LEU A 129 22.01 -1.13 -6.74
CA LEU A 129 22.51 -2.30 -6.00
C LEU A 129 21.89 -3.61 -6.49
N GLU A 130 20.60 -3.60 -6.85
CA GLU A 130 19.91 -4.75 -7.40
C GLU A 130 20.53 -5.16 -8.75
N GLU A 131 20.69 -4.22 -9.68
CA GLU A 131 21.16 -4.52 -11.04
C GLU A 131 22.65 -4.90 -11.06
N PHE A 132 23.53 -4.06 -10.52
CA PHE A 132 24.97 -4.32 -10.53
C PHE A 132 25.39 -5.38 -9.51
N GLY A 133 24.56 -5.62 -8.48
CA GLY A 133 24.80 -6.67 -7.50
C GLY A 133 24.67 -8.08 -8.08
N ARG A 134 23.85 -8.31 -9.11
CA ARG A 134 23.61 -9.66 -9.68
C ARG A 134 24.89 -10.33 -10.16
N GLY A 135 25.82 -9.58 -10.74
CA GLY A 135 27.09 -10.11 -11.23
C GLY A 135 28.11 -10.43 -10.12
N LEU A 136 27.94 -9.89 -8.91
CA LEU A 136 28.98 -9.93 -7.85
C LEU A 136 28.54 -10.51 -6.52
N SER A 137 27.24 -10.41 -6.20
CA SER A 137 26.63 -10.89 -4.97
C SER A 137 25.11 -11.01 -5.15
N GLY A 138 24.65 -12.23 -5.44
CA GLY A 138 23.21 -12.52 -5.48
C GLY A 138 22.50 -12.20 -4.17
N ALA A 139 23.19 -12.30 -3.02
CA ALA A 139 22.66 -11.91 -1.72
C ALA A 139 22.38 -10.40 -1.63
N LEU A 140 23.32 -9.54 -2.07
CA LEU A 140 23.10 -8.09 -2.11
C LEU A 140 21.95 -7.73 -3.05
N ALA A 141 21.89 -8.34 -4.23
CA ALA A 141 20.84 -8.08 -5.19
C ALA A 141 19.45 -8.48 -4.65
N GLY A 142 19.35 -9.66 -4.02
CA GLY A 142 18.11 -10.14 -3.41
C GLY A 142 17.64 -9.25 -2.25
N GLU A 143 18.56 -8.86 -1.36
CA GLU A 143 18.25 -7.94 -0.26
C GLU A 143 17.84 -6.55 -0.76
N ALA A 144 18.54 -6.01 -1.77
CA ALA A 144 18.20 -4.72 -2.35
C ALA A 144 16.81 -4.72 -2.97
N ALA A 145 16.44 -5.78 -3.70
CA ALA A 145 15.09 -5.94 -4.25
C ALA A 145 14.03 -6.02 -3.13
N ALA A 146 14.25 -6.87 -2.11
CA ALA A 146 13.31 -7.04 -1.01
C ALA A 146 13.08 -5.74 -0.23
N ILE A 147 14.16 -5.00 0.08
CA ILE A 147 14.09 -3.73 0.79
C ILE A 147 13.41 -2.66 -0.08
N ARG A 148 13.70 -2.62 -1.38
CA ARG A 148 13.06 -1.66 -2.31
C ARG A 148 11.54 -1.84 -2.32
N TYR A 149 11.05 -3.08 -2.37
CA TYR A 149 9.63 -3.36 -2.25
C TYR A 149 9.06 -2.94 -0.88
N GLY A 150 9.72 -3.30 0.22
CA GLY A 150 9.29 -2.92 1.56
C GLY A 150 9.33 -1.40 1.83
N LEU A 151 10.17 -0.67 1.10
CA LEU A 151 10.29 0.78 1.20
C LEU A 151 9.08 1.52 0.62
N TYR A 152 8.41 0.98 -0.42
CA TYR A 152 7.17 1.56 -0.93
C TYR A 152 6.08 1.59 0.14
N ASP A 153 5.88 0.48 0.84
CA ASP A 153 4.90 0.41 1.93
C ASP A 153 5.31 1.31 3.09
N LEU A 154 6.61 1.33 3.43
CA LEU A 154 7.13 2.16 4.50
C LEU A 154 6.91 3.66 4.22
N GLU A 155 7.18 4.12 3.01
CA GLU A 155 6.98 5.52 2.60
C GLU A 155 5.53 5.96 2.84
N VAL A 156 4.57 5.15 2.39
CA VAL A 156 3.14 5.39 2.62
C VAL A 156 2.83 5.49 4.10
N ASP A 157 3.35 4.58 4.92
CA ASP A 157 3.11 4.56 6.36
C ASP A 157 3.73 5.76 7.08
N VAL A 158 4.93 6.20 6.68
CA VAL A 158 5.58 7.42 7.21
C VAL A 158 4.76 8.67 6.85
N LEU A 159 4.33 8.80 5.59
CA LEU A 159 3.52 9.94 5.15
C LEU A 159 2.16 9.99 5.87
N ARG A 160 1.51 8.84 6.05
CA ARG A 160 0.25 8.73 6.82
C ARG A 160 0.45 9.12 8.29
N ALA A 161 1.54 8.67 8.91
CA ALA A 161 1.87 9.06 10.27
C ALA A 161 2.18 10.57 10.37
N ALA A 162 2.81 11.15 9.35
CA ALA A 162 3.12 12.59 9.28
C ALA A 162 1.88 13.48 9.09
N ALA A 163 0.80 12.96 8.49
CA ALA A 163 -0.47 13.67 8.37
C ALA A 163 -1.17 13.93 9.72
N GLY A 164 -0.67 13.35 10.82
CA GLY A 164 -1.16 13.57 12.17
C GLY A 164 -2.31 12.64 12.59
N PRO A 165 -2.72 12.71 13.87
CA PRO A 165 -3.86 11.94 14.35
C PRO A 165 -5.13 12.30 13.58
N GLY A 166 -5.91 11.28 13.19
CA GLY A 166 -7.17 11.48 12.48
C GLY A 166 -7.11 11.53 10.95
N TRP A 167 -5.95 11.34 10.31
CA TRP A 167 -5.87 11.29 8.83
C TRP A 167 -6.84 10.25 8.21
N ARG A 168 -7.06 9.11 8.89
CA ARG A 168 -8.04 8.10 8.45
C ARG A 168 -9.45 8.66 8.41
N ARG A 169 -9.82 9.44 9.43
CA ARG A 169 -11.12 10.10 9.52
C ARG A 169 -11.23 11.18 8.45
N GLN A 170 -10.18 11.96 8.20
CA GLN A 170 -10.16 12.96 7.13
C GLN A 170 -10.33 12.32 5.74
N LEU A 171 -9.63 11.23 5.46
CA LEU A 171 -9.79 10.49 4.20
C LEU A 171 -11.19 9.88 4.09
N LEU A 172 -11.72 9.30 5.17
CA LEU A 172 -13.08 8.78 5.22
C LEU A 172 -14.13 9.85 4.88
N GLN A 173 -13.95 11.08 5.36
CA GLN A 173 -14.85 12.20 5.06
C GLN A 173 -14.93 12.50 3.56
N GLN A 174 -13.84 12.28 2.83
CA GLN A 174 -13.74 12.51 1.38
C GLN A 174 -14.24 11.33 0.55
N CYS A 175 -14.47 10.16 1.14
CA CYS A 175 -14.95 8.98 0.43
C CYS A 175 -16.46 9.05 0.20
N GLN A 176 -16.88 9.08 -1.08
CA GLN A 176 -18.28 8.98 -1.48
C GLN A 176 -18.70 7.56 -1.88
N LEU A 177 -17.75 6.77 -2.40
CA LEU A 177 -17.99 5.39 -2.81
C LEU A 177 -17.24 4.43 -1.90
N TYR A 178 -17.99 3.56 -1.23
CA TYR A 178 -17.48 2.50 -0.36
C TYR A 178 -17.64 1.14 -1.04
N PHE A 179 -16.54 0.55 -1.48
CA PHE A 179 -16.55 -0.76 -2.09
C PHE A 179 -16.44 -1.88 -1.04
N VAL A 180 -17.47 -2.72 -0.94
CA VAL A 180 -17.48 -3.90 -0.06
C VAL A 180 -17.32 -5.15 -0.91
N THR A 181 -16.29 -5.96 -0.63
CA THR A 181 -15.99 -7.14 -1.45
C THR A 181 -16.91 -8.33 -1.15
N SER A 182 -16.92 -9.29 -2.05
CA SER A 182 -17.39 -10.65 -1.82
C SER A 182 -16.44 -11.64 -2.51
N PRO A 183 -16.36 -12.91 -2.07
CA PRO A 183 -15.45 -13.88 -2.69
C PRO A 183 -15.74 -14.06 -4.19
N VAL A 184 -14.71 -13.85 -5.01
CA VAL A 184 -14.66 -14.14 -6.46
C VAL A 184 -13.24 -14.57 -6.83
N ALA A 185 -13.07 -15.35 -7.90
CA ALA A 185 -11.78 -15.92 -8.27
C ALA A 185 -10.70 -14.86 -8.58
N ASN A 186 -11.10 -13.73 -9.17
CA ASN A 186 -10.23 -12.63 -9.61
C ASN A 186 -10.31 -11.40 -8.69
N LEU A 187 -10.49 -11.60 -7.37
CA LEU A 187 -10.77 -10.52 -6.41
C LEU A 187 -9.71 -9.39 -6.43
N GLU A 188 -8.42 -9.73 -6.46
CA GLU A 188 -7.35 -8.73 -6.51
C GLU A 188 -7.42 -7.86 -7.76
N ALA A 189 -7.74 -8.45 -8.93
CA ALA A 189 -7.87 -7.71 -10.18
C ALA A 189 -9.07 -6.75 -10.15
N VAL A 190 -10.21 -7.21 -9.60
CA VAL A 190 -11.41 -6.37 -9.43
C VAL A 190 -11.13 -5.20 -8.49
N VAL A 191 -10.47 -5.44 -7.36
CA VAL A 191 -10.10 -4.38 -6.41
C VAL A 191 -9.08 -3.42 -7.02
N THR A 192 -8.09 -3.91 -7.77
CA THR A 192 -7.13 -3.08 -8.50
C THR A 192 -7.84 -2.13 -9.47
N ALA A 193 -8.73 -2.65 -10.32
CA ALA A 193 -9.48 -1.84 -11.27
C ALA A 193 -10.33 -0.76 -10.58
N ALA A 194 -10.98 -1.10 -9.46
CA ALA A 194 -11.75 -0.13 -8.68
C ALA A 194 -10.86 0.98 -8.06
N LEU A 195 -9.69 0.61 -7.53
CA LEU A 195 -8.73 1.56 -6.95
C LEU A 195 -8.15 2.49 -8.03
N GLU A 196 -7.81 1.96 -9.20
CA GLU A 196 -7.33 2.72 -10.37
C GLU A 196 -8.40 3.71 -10.86
N ALA A 197 -9.68 3.31 -10.86
CA ALA A 197 -10.81 4.17 -11.19
C ALA A 197 -11.07 5.30 -10.17
N GLY A 198 -10.43 5.26 -8.99
CA GLY A 198 -10.53 6.32 -7.99
C GLY A 198 -11.22 5.93 -6.68
N VAL A 199 -11.59 4.66 -6.47
CA VAL A 199 -12.13 4.22 -5.18
C VAL A 199 -11.07 4.38 -4.08
N ARG A 200 -11.46 4.93 -2.93
CA ARG A 200 -10.55 5.20 -1.80
C ARG A 200 -10.98 4.56 -0.48
N LEU A 201 -12.06 3.77 -0.48
CA LEU A 201 -12.52 3.02 0.68
C LEU A 201 -12.96 1.62 0.27
N VAL A 202 -12.23 0.60 0.74
CA VAL A 202 -12.47 -0.81 0.43
C VAL A 202 -12.65 -1.59 1.73
N GLN A 203 -13.66 -2.47 1.79
CA GLN A 203 -13.84 -3.43 2.87
C GLN A 203 -13.69 -4.86 2.37
N TYR A 204 -12.78 -5.61 2.98
CA TYR A 204 -12.71 -7.05 2.78
C TYR A 204 -13.84 -7.75 3.55
N ARG A 205 -14.71 -8.43 2.81
CA ARG A 205 -15.79 -9.25 3.36
C ARG A 205 -15.84 -10.61 2.66
N ALA A 206 -15.37 -11.65 3.34
CA ALA A 206 -15.38 -13.02 2.84
C ALA A 206 -16.47 -13.89 3.49
N LYS A 207 -17.75 -13.51 3.33
CA LYS A 207 -18.88 -14.38 3.74
C LYS A 207 -19.29 -15.28 2.58
N GLY A 208 -19.62 -16.53 2.87
CA GLY A 208 -19.97 -17.55 1.88
C GLY A 208 -18.83 -18.50 1.55
N ASP A 209 -19.01 -19.26 0.47
CA ASP A 209 -18.07 -20.27 0.02
C ASP A 209 -16.90 -19.68 -0.77
N SER A 210 -15.81 -20.42 -0.79
CA SER A 210 -14.61 -20.13 -1.58
C SER A 210 -14.93 -20.24 -3.08
N PRO A 211 -14.40 -19.30 -3.90
CA PRO A 211 -14.54 -19.36 -5.35
C PRO A 211 -13.96 -20.64 -5.96
N ALA A 212 -13.01 -21.28 -5.27
CA ALA A 212 -12.24 -22.41 -5.78
C ALA A 212 -12.85 -23.80 -5.53
N GLY A 213 -14.04 -23.91 -4.91
CA GLY A 213 -14.61 -25.25 -4.69
C GLY A 213 -15.80 -25.38 -3.74
N GLY A 214 -16.59 -24.33 -3.49
CA GLY A 214 -17.82 -24.44 -2.68
C GLY A 214 -17.60 -24.74 -1.20
N ALA A 215 -16.35 -24.80 -0.73
CA ALA A 215 -16.01 -24.94 0.68
C ALA A 215 -15.90 -23.57 1.35
N PRO A 216 -16.25 -23.41 2.64
CA PRO A 216 -16.14 -22.13 3.34
C PRO A 216 -14.72 -21.54 3.27
N VAL A 217 -14.61 -20.21 3.14
CA VAL A 217 -13.31 -19.52 3.13
C VAL A 217 -12.62 -19.69 4.50
N THR A 218 -11.45 -20.33 4.49
CA THR A 218 -10.64 -20.62 5.69
C THR A 218 -9.93 -19.36 6.22
N ASP A 219 -9.51 -19.38 7.49
CA ASP A 219 -8.77 -18.27 8.09
C ASP A 219 -7.41 -18.01 7.43
N GLN A 220 -6.75 -19.07 6.95
CA GLN A 220 -5.50 -18.93 6.20
C GLN A 220 -5.74 -18.18 4.88
N GLN A 221 -6.81 -18.51 4.16
CA GLN A 221 -7.18 -17.78 2.94
C GLN A 221 -7.56 -16.33 3.25
N ARG A 222 -8.36 -16.10 4.30
CA ARG A 222 -8.73 -14.74 4.74
C ARG A 222 -7.52 -13.88 5.03
N LEU A 223 -6.52 -14.46 5.71
CA LEU A 223 -5.29 -13.77 6.05
C LEU A 223 -4.45 -13.45 4.80
N ALA A 224 -4.37 -14.37 3.84
CA ALA A 224 -3.69 -14.15 2.58
C ALA A 224 -4.36 -13.03 1.77
N ASP A 225 -5.66 -13.13 1.53
CA ASP A 225 -6.44 -12.13 0.79
C ASP A 225 -6.35 -10.75 1.44
N ALA A 226 -6.58 -10.67 2.76
CA ALA A 226 -6.60 -9.40 3.47
C ALA A 226 -5.24 -8.71 3.44
N ARG A 227 -4.13 -9.46 3.49
CA ARG A 227 -2.78 -8.90 3.32
C ARG A 227 -2.57 -8.33 1.91
N ALA A 228 -2.94 -9.10 0.88
CA ALA A 228 -2.80 -8.66 -0.51
C ALA A 228 -3.63 -7.39 -0.79
N LEU A 229 -4.90 -7.38 -0.38
CA LEU A 229 -5.77 -6.23 -0.55
C LEU A 229 -5.34 -5.01 0.28
N ARG A 230 -4.79 -5.21 1.50
CA ARG A 230 -4.24 -4.12 2.30
C ARG A 230 -3.05 -3.45 1.62
N GLN A 231 -2.15 -4.23 1.05
CA GLN A 231 -1.00 -3.72 0.28
C GLN A 231 -1.47 -2.95 -0.96
N LEU A 232 -2.43 -3.51 -1.71
CA LEU A 232 -3.06 -2.81 -2.84
C LEU A 232 -3.64 -1.46 -2.41
N CYS A 233 -4.47 -1.43 -1.37
CA CYS A 233 -5.04 -0.18 -0.87
C CYS A 233 -3.96 0.82 -0.41
N ALA A 234 -2.86 0.34 0.19
CA ALA A 234 -1.73 1.17 0.59
C ALA A 234 -1.17 1.94 -0.61
N ARG A 235 -0.84 1.22 -1.68
CA ARG A 235 -0.23 1.76 -2.91
C ARG A 235 -1.10 2.82 -3.58
N HIS A 236 -2.42 2.69 -3.48
CA HIS A 236 -3.39 3.62 -4.07
C HIS A 236 -3.87 4.71 -3.09
N GLY A 237 -3.30 4.80 -1.88
CA GLY A 237 -3.72 5.78 -0.89
C GLY A 237 -5.16 5.58 -0.39
N ALA A 238 -5.69 4.37 -0.46
CA ALA A 238 -7.03 4.01 -0.03
C ALA A 238 -7.06 3.47 1.40
N LEU A 239 -8.22 3.60 2.05
CA LEU A 239 -8.56 2.97 3.32
C LEU A 239 -8.94 1.50 3.10
N PHE A 240 -8.36 0.63 3.91
CA PHE A 240 -8.70 -0.80 3.92
C PHE A 240 -9.33 -1.21 5.25
N LEU A 241 -10.57 -1.71 5.19
CA LEU A 241 -11.34 -2.14 6.36
C LEU A 241 -11.60 -3.65 6.31
N VAL A 242 -11.74 -4.27 7.48
CA VAL A 242 -12.11 -5.69 7.59
C VAL A 242 -13.50 -5.83 8.19
N ASN A 243 -14.35 -6.63 7.57
CA ASN A 243 -15.69 -6.92 8.06
C ASN A 243 -15.65 -7.89 9.26
N ASP A 244 -16.29 -7.52 10.36
CA ASP A 244 -16.55 -8.26 11.62
C ASP A 244 -15.30 -8.69 12.41
N ARG A 245 -14.26 -9.17 11.72
CA ARG A 245 -13.08 -9.82 12.31
C ARG A 245 -11.99 -8.85 12.71
N LEU A 246 -12.05 -8.43 13.98
CA LEU A 246 -11.09 -7.53 14.59
C LEU A 246 -9.68 -8.12 14.72
N ASP A 247 -9.58 -9.42 14.96
CA ASP A 247 -8.31 -10.14 15.01
C ASP A 247 -7.59 -10.15 13.65
N LEU A 248 -8.33 -10.39 12.56
CA LEU A 248 -7.82 -10.30 11.21
C LEU A 248 -7.39 -8.86 10.87
N ALA A 249 -8.18 -7.86 11.26
CA ALA A 249 -7.85 -6.46 11.08
C ALA A 249 -6.52 -6.08 11.74
N LEU A 250 -6.28 -6.56 12.97
CA LEU A 250 -5.02 -6.38 13.68
C LEU A 250 -3.87 -7.13 13.00
N ALA A 251 -4.10 -8.37 12.58
CA ALA A 251 -3.07 -9.23 11.97
C ALA A 251 -2.54 -8.70 10.62
N VAL A 252 -3.31 -7.87 9.92
CA VAL A 252 -2.91 -7.27 8.63
C VAL A 252 -2.70 -5.76 8.69
N ASP A 253 -2.77 -5.16 9.89
CA ASP A 253 -2.74 -3.71 10.09
C ASP A 253 -3.73 -2.93 9.19
N ALA A 254 -4.99 -3.37 9.22
CA ALA A 254 -6.08 -2.68 8.55
C ALA A 254 -6.34 -1.30 9.17
N ASP A 255 -6.92 -0.41 8.38
CA ASP A 255 -7.26 0.94 8.81
C ASP A 255 -8.47 0.98 9.76
N GLY A 256 -9.19 -0.14 9.89
CA GLY A 256 -10.33 -0.26 10.78
C GLY A 256 -11.18 -1.50 10.52
N VAL A 257 -12.33 -1.55 11.19
CA VAL A 257 -13.33 -2.61 11.06
C VAL A 257 -14.70 -2.04 10.76
N HIS A 258 -15.56 -2.88 10.18
CA HIS A 258 -17.00 -2.63 10.14
C HIS A 258 -17.73 -3.76 10.84
N LEU A 259 -18.63 -3.41 11.75
CA LEU A 259 -19.30 -4.36 12.64
C LEU A 259 -20.81 -4.38 12.36
N GLY A 260 -21.39 -5.56 12.30
CA GLY A 260 -22.83 -5.81 12.36
C GLY A 260 -23.38 -5.70 13.78
N GLN A 261 -24.70 -5.85 13.92
CA GLN A 261 -25.38 -5.70 15.21
C GLN A 261 -25.01 -6.81 16.21
N ASP A 262 -24.74 -8.01 15.71
CA ASP A 262 -24.45 -9.21 16.50
C ASP A 262 -22.94 -9.46 16.68
N ASP A 263 -22.10 -8.56 16.15
CA ASP A 263 -20.64 -8.61 16.30
C ASP A 263 -20.20 -7.90 17.59
N LEU A 264 -18.89 -7.90 17.85
CA LEU A 264 -18.30 -7.28 19.03
C LEU A 264 -18.82 -5.83 19.25
N PRO A 265 -19.12 -5.41 20.49
CA PRO A 265 -19.56 -4.04 20.75
C PRO A 265 -18.49 -3.01 20.35
N PRO A 266 -18.86 -1.85 19.78
CA PRO A 266 -17.88 -0.86 19.32
C PRO A 266 -16.95 -0.36 20.43
N ALA A 267 -17.45 -0.21 21.66
CA ALA A 267 -16.64 0.17 22.82
C ALA A 267 -15.49 -0.81 23.10
N ILE A 268 -15.73 -2.12 22.95
CA ILE A 268 -14.68 -3.14 23.10
C ILE A 268 -13.74 -3.10 21.91
N ALA A 269 -14.26 -2.97 20.69
CA ALA A 269 -13.44 -2.84 19.49
C ALA A 269 -12.48 -1.63 19.58
N ARG A 270 -12.96 -0.48 20.07
CA ARG A 270 -12.16 0.73 20.30
C ARG A 270 -11.01 0.50 21.26
N ARG A 271 -11.24 -0.22 22.36
CA ARG A 271 -10.20 -0.57 23.34
C ARG A 271 -9.08 -1.41 22.72
N LEU A 272 -9.42 -2.32 21.81
CA LEU A 272 -8.44 -3.21 21.17
C LEU A 272 -7.73 -2.57 19.98
N LEU A 273 -8.44 -1.77 19.18
CA LEU A 273 -7.89 -1.14 17.98
C LEU A 273 -7.13 0.17 18.25
N GLY A 274 -7.38 0.80 19.40
CA GLY A 274 -6.86 2.10 19.75
C GLY A 274 -7.69 3.27 19.19
N PRO A 275 -7.27 4.51 19.49
CA PRO A 275 -8.05 5.72 19.18
C PRO A 275 -8.10 6.08 17.68
N ASP A 276 -7.17 5.57 16.87
CA ASP A 276 -6.96 6.06 15.51
C ASP A 276 -7.61 5.22 14.40
N ARG A 277 -7.83 3.92 14.61
CA ARG A 277 -8.43 3.04 13.60
C ARG A 277 -9.93 3.29 13.50
N LEU A 278 -10.49 3.12 12.30
CA LEU A 278 -11.89 3.38 12.03
C LEU A 278 -12.78 2.25 12.56
N ILE A 279 -13.95 2.60 13.08
CA ILE A 279 -15.00 1.66 13.46
C ILE A 279 -16.29 2.08 12.80
N GLY A 280 -16.75 1.25 11.85
CA GLY A 280 -18.06 1.37 11.23
C GLY A 280 -19.10 0.47 11.88
N ARG A 281 -20.37 0.89 11.86
CA ARG A 281 -21.49 0.06 12.34
C ARG A 281 -22.60 -0.04 11.29
N SER A 282 -23.11 -1.24 11.04
CA SER A 282 -24.33 -1.43 10.26
C SER A 282 -25.56 -1.03 11.07
N THR A 283 -26.47 -0.24 10.50
CA THR A 283 -27.70 0.24 11.14
C THR A 283 -28.89 0.04 10.21
N ASN A 284 -30.06 -0.28 10.76
CA ASN A 284 -31.29 -0.48 9.98
C ASN A 284 -32.50 0.30 10.52
N ARG A 285 -32.27 1.24 11.45
CA ARG A 285 -33.28 2.09 12.08
C ARG A 285 -32.59 3.19 12.90
N LEU A 286 -33.32 4.27 13.17
CA LEU A 286 -32.77 5.51 13.72
C LEU A 286 -32.17 5.36 15.13
N ASP A 287 -32.77 4.56 15.99
CA ASP A 287 -32.24 4.21 17.33
C ASP A 287 -30.86 3.54 17.25
N GLN A 288 -30.64 2.64 16.29
CA GLN A 288 -29.32 2.03 16.11
C GLN A 288 -28.28 3.03 15.60
N LEU A 289 -28.69 4.02 14.80
CA LEU A 289 -27.80 5.10 14.38
C LEU A 289 -27.38 5.95 15.57
N HIS A 290 -28.33 6.39 16.40
CA HIS A 290 -28.03 7.15 17.61
C HIS A 290 -27.12 6.36 18.56
N GLN A 291 -27.37 5.05 18.73
CA GLN A 291 -26.50 4.21 19.54
C GLN A 291 -25.10 4.10 18.96
N ALA A 292 -24.95 3.93 17.64
CA ALA A 292 -23.63 3.88 17.00
C ALA A 292 -22.83 5.19 17.20
N VAL A 293 -23.51 6.34 17.16
CA VAL A 293 -22.89 7.64 17.47
C VAL A 293 -22.45 7.68 18.94
N ALA A 294 -23.32 7.29 19.86
CA ALA A 294 -23.02 7.26 21.30
C ALA A 294 -21.86 6.31 21.64
N ASP A 295 -21.75 5.20 20.91
CA ASP A 295 -20.68 4.22 21.06
C ASP A 295 -19.33 4.68 20.45
N GLY A 296 -19.29 5.86 19.81
CA GLY A 296 -18.08 6.43 19.22
C GLY A 296 -17.66 5.76 17.90
N CYS A 297 -18.63 5.27 17.11
CA CYS A 297 -18.37 4.85 15.74
C CYS A 297 -17.99 6.05 14.85
N ASP A 298 -17.07 5.81 13.92
CA ASP A 298 -16.57 6.85 13.01
C ASP A 298 -17.48 7.05 11.79
N TYR A 299 -18.29 6.04 11.45
CA TYR A 299 -19.31 6.10 10.39
C TYR A 299 -20.34 4.97 10.54
N VAL A 300 -21.44 5.05 9.79
CA VAL A 300 -22.47 4.01 9.75
C VAL A 300 -22.83 3.56 8.34
N GLY A 301 -23.19 2.28 8.20
CA GLY A 301 -23.90 1.77 7.03
C GLY A 301 -25.40 1.84 7.26
N VAL A 302 -26.14 2.46 6.33
CA VAL A 302 -27.59 2.70 6.43
C VAL A 302 -28.29 1.80 5.42
N GLY A 303 -28.90 0.71 5.88
CA GLY A 303 -29.54 -0.26 4.99
C GLY A 303 -29.94 -1.58 5.63
N PRO A 304 -30.39 -2.56 4.83
CA PRO A 304 -30.38 -2.55 3.36
C PRO A 304 -31.49 -1.69 2.73
N VAL A 305 -31.16 -0.78 1.79
CA VAL A 305 -32.14 0.08 1.10
C VAL A 305 -33.11 -0.76 0.24
N ASN A 306 -32.57 -1.64 -0.59
CA ASN A 306 -33.32 -2.56 -1.44
C ASN A 306 -33.11 -4.01 -0.96
N ALA A 307 -34.03 -4.90 -1.31
CA ALA A 307 -33.86 -6.33 -1.07
C ALA A 307 -32.56 -6.82 -1.72
N THR A 308 -31.77 -7.59 -0.98
CA THR A 308 -30.46 -8.05 -1.45
C THR A 308 -30.19 -9.51 -1.11
N PRO A 309 -29.70 -10.32 -2.06
CA PRO A 309 -29.29 -11.69 -1.78
C PRO A 309 -27.99 -11.77 -0.95
N THR A 310 -27.26 -10.66 -0.76
CA THR A 310 -25.97 -10.65 -0.03
C THR A 310 -26.13 -10.84 1.50
N LYS A 311 -27.34 -10.62 2.03
CA LYS A 311 -27.76 -10.92 3.41
C LYS A 311 -29.22 -11.41 3.39
N PRO A 312 -29.49 -12.68 3.07
CA PRO A 312 -30.85 -13.21 2.97
C PRO A 312 -31.58 -13.11 4.33
N GLY A 313 -32.86 -12.76 4.32
CA GLY A 313 -33.72 -12.73 5.52
C GLY A 313 -33.83 -11.39 6.27
N ARG A 314 -33.36 -10.27 5.70
CA ARG A 314 -33.67 -8.92 6.21
C ARG A 314 -34.57 -8.17 5.24
N ASP A 315 -35.70 -7.70 5.74
CA ASP A 315 -36.57 -6.80 4.99
C ASP A 315 -35.84 -5.49 4.66
N PRO A 316 -36.01 -4.95 3.44
CA PRO A 316 -35.44 -3.66 3.09
C PRO A 316 -36.05 -2.57 3.96
N VAL A 317 -35.21 -1.68 4.47
CA VAL A 317 -35.63 -0.50 5.24
C VAL A 317 -36.11 0.64 4.33
N GLY A 318 -35.81 0.52 3.03
CA GLY A 318 -36.21 1.49 2.02
C GLY A 318 -35.47 2.82 2.11
N LEU A 319 -35.88 3.75 1.25
CA LEU A 319 -35.34 5.11 1.21
C LEU A 319 -35.80 5.98 2.38
N ASP A 320 -36.81 5.55 3.14
CA ASP A 320 -37.30 6.33 4.28
C ASP A 320 -36.27 6.41 5.40
N TYR A 321 -35.63 5.29 5.72
CA TYR A 321 -34.53 5.31 6.69
C TYR A 321 -33.33 6.12 6.20
N VAL A 322 -33.07 6.16 4.89
CA VAL A 322 -32.03 7.03 4.31
C VAL A 322 -32.35 8.51 4.56
N ARG A 323 -33.60 8.94 4.37
CA ARG A 323 -34.04 10.32 4.68
C ARG A 323 -33.88 10.64 6.16
N GLN A 324 -34.27 9.73 7.04
CA GLN A 324 -34.10 9.91 8.49
C GLN A 324 -32.62 10.04 8.86
N ALA A 325 -31.75 9.19 8.30
CA ALA A 325 -30.31 9.25 8.54
C ALA A 325 -29.68 10.55 8.01
N ALA A 326 -30.11 11.02 6.83
CA ALA A 326 -29.65 12.28 6.25
C ALA A 326 -29.99 13.48 7.14
N ALA A 327 -31.14 13.47 7.80
CA ALA A 327 -31.56 14.54 8.71
C ALA A 327 -30.89 14.47 10.09
N ALA A 328 -30.49 13.29 10.56
CA ALA A 328 -30.11 13.07 11.95
C ALA A 328 -28.64 12.72 12.20
N SER A 329 -27.90 12.24 11.19
CA SER A 329 -26.56 11.69 11.40
C SER A 329 -25.48 12.77 11.54
N PRO A 330 -24.77 12.86 12.69
CA PRO A 330 -23.65 13.79 12.87
C PRO A 330 -22.32 13.24 12.33
N ILE A 331 -22.30 11.95 11.96
CA ILE A 331 -21.13 11.25 11.40
C ILE A 331 -21.43 10.81 9.97
N PRO A 332 -20.41 10.53 9.13
CA PRO A 332 -20.62 10.00 7.79
C PRO A 332 -21.49 8.75 7.81
N PHE A 333 -22.44 8.68 6.88
CA PHE A 333 -23.19 7.47 6.62
C PHE A 333 -23.08 7.08 5.15
N PHE A 334 -23.13 5.77 4.89
CA PHE A 334 -23.14 5.21 3.55
C PHE A 334 -24.45 4.43 3.38
N ALA A 335 -25.31 4.88 2.46
CA ALA A 335 -26.48 4.10 2.07
C ALA A 335 -26.00 2.79 1.43
N ILE A 336 -26.57 1.65 1.83
CA ILE A 336 -26.12 0.32 1.38
C ILE A 336 -27.30 -0.61 1.19
N GLY A 337 -27.15 -1.61 0.30
CA GLY A 337 -28.11 -2.69 0.11
C GLY A 337 -28.84 -2.55 -1.22
N GLY A 338 -28.37 -3.27 -2.23
CA GLY A 338 -28.92 -3.25 -3.58
C GLY A 338 -28.82 -1.90 -4.28
N ILE A 339 -27.76 -1.12 -3.99
CA ILE A 339 -27.44 0.10 -4.72
C ILE A 339 -26.52 -0.25 -5.90
N ASP A 340 -26.87 0.27 -7.06
CA ASP A 340 -26.17 0.20 -8.33
C ASP A 340 -26.44 1.47 -9.15
N ALA A 341 -25.96 1.53 -10.40
CA ALA A 341 -26.14 2.70 -11.27
C ALA A 341 -27.62 3.05 -11.50
N SER A 342 -28.54 2.08 -11.50
CA SER A 342 -29.97 2.30 -11.75
C SER A 342 -30.73 2.80 -10.52
N THR A 343 -30.23 2.50 -9.32
CA THR A 343 -30.88 2.82 -8.04
C THR A 343 -30.18 3.95 -7.27
N LEU A 344 -28.98 4.34 -7.69
CA LEU A 344 -28.18 5.40 -7.08
C LEU A 344 -28.96 6.70 -6.95
N ASP A 345 -29.62 7.15 -8.03
CA ASP A 345 -30.36 8.41 -8.04
C ASP A 345 -31.47 8.48 -6.99
N GLY A 346 -32.12 7.34 -6.70
CA GLY A 346 -33.11 7.25 -5.62
C GLY A 346 -32.50 7.46 -4.25
N ALA A 347 -31.30 6.90 -3.99
CA ALA A 347 -30.57 7.12 -2.75
C ALA A 347 -30.10 8.58 -2.61
N LEU A 348 -29.62 9.19 -3.70
CA LEU A 348 -29.22 10.60 -3.72
C LEU A 348 -30.42 11.52 -3.46
N ALA A 349 -31.56 11.27 -4.10
CA ALA A 349 -32.80 12.00 -3.88
C ALA A 349 -33.34 11.85 -2.43
N ALA A 350 -33.01 10.76 -1.76
CA ALA A 350 -33.31 10.55 -0.34
C ALA A 350 -32.32 11.23 0.61
N GLY A 351 -31.33 11.97 0.10
CA GLY A 351 -30.36 12.73 0.90
C GLY A 351 -29.03 12.02 1.14
N ALA A 352 -28.79 10.85 0.53
CA ALA A 352 -27.46 10.23 0.59
C ALA A 352 -26.46 11.04 -0.25
N SER A 353 -25.30 11.35 0.34
CA SER A 353 -24.13 11.90 -0.39
C SER A 353 -23.01 10.87 -0.57
N ARG A 354 -23.20 9.68 0.03
CA ARG A 354 -22.25 8.56 0.02
C ARG A 354 -23.00 7.23 -0.06
N VAL A 355 -22.46 6.28 -0.80
CA VAL A 355 -23.05 4.94 -0.97
C VAL A 355 -22.02 3.84 -0.81
N ALA A 356 -22.47 2.67 -0.36
CA ALA A 356 -21.70 1.46 -0.36
C ALA A 356 -22.30 0.43 -1.32
N VAL A 357 -21.44 -0.21 -2.11
CA VAL A 357 -21.82 -1.18 -3.14
C VAL A 357 -21.03 -2.47 -3.01
N VAL A 358 -21.65 -3.57 -3.43
CA VAL A 358 -21.03 -4.90 -3.51
C VAL A 358 -21.09 -5.37 -4.96
N ARG A 359 -22.29 -5.78 -5.39
CA ARG A 359 -22.52 -6.41 -6.70
C ARG A 359 -22.29 -5.47 -7.87
N ALA A 360 -22.60 -4.18 -7.71
CA ALA A 360 -22.42 -3.20 -8.78
C ALA A 360 -20.96 -3.08 -9.28
N ILE A 361 -19.99 -3.52 -8.49
CA ILE A 361 -18.57 -3.60 -8.91
C ILE A 361 -18.13 -5.06 -9.07
N ILE A 362 -18.45 -5.94 -8.10
CA ILE A 362 -18.01 -7.36 -8.14
C ILE A 362 -18.54 -8.10 -9.37
N GLN A 363 -19.78 -7.82 -9.79
CA GLN A 363 -20.47 -8.54 -10.87
C GLN A 363 -20.52 -7.72 -12.17
N ALA A 364 -19.79 -6.61 -12.25
CA ALA A 364 -19.70 -5.83 -13.47
C ALA A 364 -18.78 -6.53 -14.48
N ASP A 365 -19.10 -6.42 -15.77
CA ASP A 365 -18.22 -6.89 -16.85
C ASP A 365 -16.87 -6.15 -16.82
N ASP A 366 -16.91 -4.86 -16.47
CA ASP A 366 -15.75 -4.01 -16.22
C ASP A 366 -15.90 -3.28 -14.88
N ALA A 367 -15.18 -3.76 -13.88
CA ALA A 367 -15.17 -3.20 -12.53
C ALA A 367 -14.61 -1.77 -12.48
N GLY A 368 -13.65 -1.43 -13.33
CA GLY A 368 -13.05 -0.10 -13.40
C GLY A 368 -14.05 0.91 -13.98
N ALA A 369 -14.68 0.56 -15.11
CA ALA A 369 -15.70 1.41 -15.74
C ALA A 369 -16.92 1.60 -14.83
N ALA A 370 -17.41 0.54 -14.17
CA ALA A 370 -18.51 0.63 -13.21
C ALA A 370 -18.17 1.54 -12.02
N SER A 371 -16.95 1.41 -11.48
CA SER A 371 -16.46 2.27 -10.39
C SER A 371 -16.37 3.74 -10.81
N ALA A 372 -15.81 4.01 -12.00
CA ALA A 372 -15.68 5.36 -12.55
C ALA A 372 -17.05 6.02 -12.78
N ALA A 373 -18.03 5.28 -13.32
CA ALA A 373 -19.37 5.78 -13.54
C ALA A 373 -20.09 6.17 -12.23
N LEU A 374 -19.99 5.32 -11.20
CA LEU A 374 -20.55 5.60 -9.87
C LEU A 374 -19.88 6.84 -9.24
N LEU A 375 -18.55 6.93 -9.30
CA LEU A 375 -17.80 8.08 -8.79
C LEU A 375 -18.16 9.37 -9.52
N ALA A 376 -18.26 9.34 -10.85
CA ALA A 376 -18.63 10.50 -11.65
C ALA A 376 -20.03 11.02 -11.29
N ARG A 377 -20.98 10.11 -11.04
CA ARG A 377 -22.33 10.50 -10.59
C ARG A 377 -22.33 11.07 -9.18
N LEU A 378 -21.60 10.45 -8.25
CA LEU A 378 -21.47 10.90 -6.86
C LEU A 378 -20.79 12.28 -6.74
N ALA A 379 -19.81 12.56 -7.59
CA ALA A 379 -19.10 13.84 -7.61
C ALA A 379 -19.99 15.05 -7.91
N GLN A 380 -21.17 14.83 -8.51
CA GLN A 380 -22.17 15.87 -8.77
C GLN A 380 -22.94 16.27 -7.50
N VAL A 381 -22.84 15.48 -6.42
CA VAL A 381 -23.47 15.74 -5.13
C VAL A 381 -22.40 16.29 -4.17
N ARG A 382 -22.65 17.47 -3.61
CA ARG A 382 -21.75 18.06 -2.62
C ARG A 382 -21.78 17.24 -1.32
N LEU A 383 -20.61 17.03 -0.74
CA LEU A 383 -20.49 16.57 0.63
C LEU A 383 -20.76 17.77 1.53
N ASP A 384 -21.83 17.71 2.33
CA ASP A 384 -22.03 18.70 3.40
C ASP A 384 -20.88 18.53 4.40
N GLN A 385 -20.03 19.55 4.51
CA GLN A 385 -19.07 19.62 5.61
C GLN A 385 -19.83 20.03 6.87
N PRO A 386 -19.60 19.39 8.03
CA PRO A 386 -19.87 20.08 9.28
C PRO A 386 -18.94 21.29 9.30
N LEU A 387 -19.52 22.50 9.42
CA LEU A 387 -18.78 23.69 9.80
C LEU A 387 -18.03 23.37 11.09
N LEU A 388 -16.73 23.07 10.99
CA LEU A 388 -15.85 23.20 12.13
C LEU A 388 -15.83 24.70 12.43
N GLU A 389 -16.64 25.10 13.41
CA GLU A 389 -16.62 26.45 13.98
C GLU A 389 -15.16 26.81 14.25
N ARG A 390 -14.72 27.92 13.66
CA ARG A 390 -13.42 28.51 13.99
C ARG A 390 -13.42 28.75 15.51
N PRO A 391 -12.40 28.33 16.27
CA PRO A 391 -12.30 28.76 17.65
C PRO A 391 -12.32 30.30 17.66
N ALA A 392 -13.25 30.86 18.44
CA ALA A 392 -13.34 32.29 18.66
C ALA A 392 -11.96 32.80 19.09
N GLN A 393 -11.42 33.74 18.33
CA GLN A 393 -10.27 34.52 18.79
C GLN A 393 -10.72 35.29 20.03
N GLN A 394 -10.18 34.91 21.19
CA GLN A 394 -10.04 35.78 22.35
C GLN A 394 -8.55 35.94 22.64
#